data_AF-A0A0B1S7T0-F1
#
_entry.id   AF-A0A0B1S7T0-F1
#
_cell.length_a   1.000
_cell.length_b   1.000
_cell.length_c   1.000
_cell.angle_alpha   90.00
_cell.angle_beta   90.00
_cell.angle_gamma   90.00
#
_symmetry.space_group_name_H-M   'P 1'
#
loop_
_entity.id
_entity.type
_entity.pdbx_description
1 polymer ?
#
loop_
_entity_poly.entity_id
_entity_poly.type
_entity_poly.pdbx_seq_one_letter_code
_entity_poly.pdbx_strand_id
1 'polypeptide(L)'
;MMKTSRIFKFCIRLDTLARQPLWQAGLDYKHRSGHGVGHFLKVHESPDIGPRYEKEPGSWLKEGMTVTINPGYYNEGKWGIRIKNTYEVANETVPSGEHFLGFEALTLVPIQTNLIDKTALTDKEVEWLNTYHDRVLDVVGGRLQQANKVKELEWLKKQCAHI
;
A
#
# COMPACT_ATOMS: atom_id res chain seq x y z
N MET A 1 -7.60 6.00 3.29
CA MET A 1 -6.90 5.21 4.33
C MET A 1 -7.85 4.13 4.87
N MET A 2 -7.45 2.85 4.85
CA MET A 2 -8.26 1.76 5.40
C MET A 2 -8.19 1.78 6.93
N LYS A 3 -9.35 1.74 7.59
CA LYS A 3 -9.48 1.67 9.06
C LYS A 3 -10.08 0.32 9.43
N THR A 4 -9.52 -0.41 10.39
CA THR A 4 -9.97 -1.76 10.73
C THR A 4 -10.20 -2.01 12.23
N SER A 5 -11.35 -2.56 12.62
CA SER A 5 -11.74 -2.85 14.02
C SER A 5 -11.22 -4.20 14.53
N ARG A 6 -11.47 -4.53 15.81
CA ARG A 6 -11.20 -5.85 16.46
C ARG A 6 -11.56 -7.09 15.61
N ILE A 7 -12.46 -6.97 14.64
CA ILE A 7 -12.95 -8.06 13.79
C ILE A 7 -11.94 -8.41 12.66
N PHE A 8 -11.04 -7.50 12.25
CA PHE A 8 -10.09 -7.68 11.14
C PHE A 8 -8.65 -8.06 11.55
N LYS A 9 -8.46 -8.72 12.70
CA LYS A 9 -7.10 -9.14 13.09
C LYS A 9 -6.46 -10.05 12.03
N PHE A 10 -7.24 -10.91 11.37
CA PHE A 10 -6.72 -11.84 10.36
C PHE A 10 -6.41 -11.16 9.03
N CYS A 11 -5.16 -11.30 8.58
CA CYS A 11 -4.66 -10.71 7.32
C CYS A 11 -5.47 -11.13 6.09
N ILE A 12 -5.98 -12.37 6.05
CA ILE A 12 -6.78 -12.87 4.93
C ILE A 12 -8.04 -12.02 4.66
N ARG A 13 -8.60 -11.39 5.69
CA ARG A 13 -9.80 -10.56 5.55
C ARG A 13 -9.57 -9.25 4.79
N LEU A 14 -8.31 -8.86 4.60
CA LEU A 14 -7.93 -7.66 3.86
C LEU A 14 -7.62 -7.95 2.39
N ASP A 15 -7.37 -9.21 2.03
CA ASP A 15 -7.04 -9.62 0.66
C ASP A 15 -8.15 -9.27 -0.33
N THR A 16 -9.41 -9.52 0.03
CA THR A 16 -10.57 -9.19 -0.80
C THR A 16 -10.64 -7.70 -1.14
N LEU A 17 -10.19 -6.81 -0.26
CA LEU A 17 -10.27 -5.36 -0.49
C LEU A 17 -9.29 -4.93 -1.61
N ALA A 18 -8.16 -5.62 -1.75
CA ALA A 18 -7.22 -5.39 -2.85
C ALA A 18 -7.69 -6.00 -4.19
N ARG A 19 -8.58 -7.01 -4.14
CA ARG A 19 -9.11 -7.70 -5.33
C ARG A 19 -10.43 -7.14 -5.84
N GLN A 20 -11.24 -6.53 -4.97
CA GLN A 20 -12.61 -6.13 -5.27
C GLN A 20 -12.74 -5.37 -6.61
N PRO A 21 -11.91 -4.35 -6.94
CA PRO A 21 -12.06 -3.64 -8.21
C PRO A 21 -11.81 -4.52 -9.44
N LEU A 22 -10.86 -5.46 -9.37
CA LEU A 22 -10.60 -6.41 -10.45
C LEU A 22 -11.73 -7.43 -10.59
N TRP A 23 -12.25 -7.94 -9.47
CA TRP A 23 -13.36 -8.89 -9.47
C TRP A 23 -14.64 -8.29 -10.07
N GLN A 24 -14.91 -7.01 -9.85
CA GLN A 24 -16.03 -6.30 -10.49
C GLN A 24 -15.92 -6.30 -12.03
N ALA A 25 -14.70 -6.37 -12.57
CA ALA A 25 -14.42 -6.49 -14.00
C ALA A 25 -14.21 -7.94 -14.47
N GLY A 26 -14.40 -8.95 -13.61
CA GLY A 26 -14.16 -10.36 -13.93
C GLY A 26 -12.68 -10.74 -14.06
N LEU A 27 -11.77 -9.95 -13.47
CA LEU A 27 -10.32 -10.14 -13.51
C LEU A 27 -9.78 -10.55 -12.13
N ASP A 28 -8.59 -11.15 -12.08
CA ASP A 28 -7.92 -11.51 -10.82
C ASP A 28 -6.39 -11.59 -10.97
N TYR A 29 -5.65 -11.73 -9.87
CA TYR A 29 -4.21 -12.02 -9.85
C TYR A 29 -3.85 -13.25 -9.02
N LYS A 30 -2.95 -14.07 -9.56
CA LYS A 30 -2.60 -15.41 -9.03
C LYS A 30 -1.52 -15.40 -7.94
N HIS A 31 -1.50 -14.37 -7.09
CA HIS A 31 -0.59 -14.27 -5.94
C HIS A 31 -1.28 -13.63 -4.73
N ARG A 32 -0.61 -13.63 -3.58
CA ARG A 32 -1.08 -12.97 -2.34
C ARG A 32 -1.09 -11.46 -2.53
N SER A 33 -1.99 -10.74 -1.85
CA SER A 33 -1.99 -9.26 -1.83
C SER A 33 -0.86 -8.66 -1.01
N GLY A 34 -0.21 -9.44 -0.16
CA GLY A 34 0.82 -8.94 0.75
C GLY A 34 1.50 -10.03 1.56
N HIS A 35 2.59 -9.64 2.20
CA HIS A 35 3.37 -10.46 3.13
C HIS A 35 4.13 -9.56 4.11
N GLY A 36 4.49 -10.08 5.27
CA GLY A 36 5.37 -9.45 6.25
C GLY A 36 6.79 -9.27 5.71
N VAL A 37 7.52 -8.32 6.31
CA VAL A 37 8.91 -8.01 5.98
C VAL A 37 9.73 -7.97 7.27
N GLY A 38 10.75 -8.82 7.36
CA GLY A 38 11.63 -8.88 8.51
C GLY A 38 12.60 -7.71 8.57
N HIS A 39 12.90 -7.23 9.78
CA HIS A 39 13.90 -6.19 10.01
C HIS A 39 15.32 -6.76 9.80
N PHE A 40 15.95 -6.39 8.67
CA PHE A 40 17.24 -6.93 8.23
C PHE A 40 17.29 -8.47 8.19
N LEU A 41 16.15 -9.09 7.86
CA LEU A 41 15.95 -10.54 7.77
C LEU A 41 15.29 -10.88 6.44
N LYS A 42 14.39 -11.88 6.42
CA LYS A 42 13.72 -12.33 5.20
C LYS A 42 12.81 -11.22 4.68
N VAL A 43 12.93 -10.93 3.38
CA VAL A 43 11.99 -10.03 2.69
C VAL A 43 10.57 -10.59 2.65
N HIS A 44 10.42 -11.92 2.72
CA HIS A 44 9.15 -12.61 2.89
C HIS A 44 9.10 -13.25 4.28
N GLU A 45 8.36 -12.60 5.17
CA GLU A 45 8.06 -13.08 6.52
C GLU A 45 6.54 -13.12 6.72
N SER A 46 6.07 -13.90 7.68
CA SER A 46 4.65 -13.85 8.07
C SER A 46 4.32 -12.48 8.72
N PRO A 47 3.05 -12.03 8.70
CA PRO A 47 1.89 -12.72 8.14
C PRO A 47 1.69 -12.47 6.63
N ASP A 48 1.00 -13.40 5.96
CA ASP A 48 0.59 -13.24 4.56
C ASP A 48 -0.80 -12.58 4.47
N ILE A 49 -0.96 -11.60 3.57
CA ILE A 49 -2.25 -11.01 3.20
C ILE A 49 -2.72 -11.72 1.94
N GLY A 50 -3.51 -12.78 2.10
CA GLY A 50 -4.02 -13.58 1.00
C GLY A 50 -4.34 -15.01 1.40
N PRO A 51 -4.76 -15.85 0.44
CA PRO A 51 -5.03 -17.25 0.71
C PRO A 51 -3.74 -17.96 1.12
N ARG A 52 -3.55 -18.09 2.43
CA ARG A 52 -2.66 -19.05 3.07
C ARG A 52 -3.35 -19.50 4.35
N TYR A 53 -3.53 -20.81 4.46
CA TYR A 53 -4.08 -21.59 5.58
C TYR A 53 -4.63 -20.75 6.75
N GLU A 54 -5.96 -20.55 6.78
CA GLU A 54 -6.73 -19.88 7.87
C GLU A 54 -6.46 -20.45 9.28
N LYS A 55 -5.68 -21.52 9.38
CA LYS A 55 -5.49 -22.35 10.58
C LYS A 55 -4.15 -22.15 11.29
N GLU A 56 -3.26 -21.27 10.80
CA GLU A 56 -1.96 -21.02 11.44
C GLU A 56 -2.09 -19.95 12.56
N PRO A 57 -1.77 -20.28 13.83
CA PRO A 57 -1.66 -19.28 14.89
C PRO A 57 -0.60 -18.23 14.52
N GLY A 58 -0.97 -16.96 14.42
CA GLY A 58 -0.01 -15.88 14.14
C GLY A 58 -0.31 -15.01 12.91
N SER A 59 -1.38 -15.28 12.16
CA SER A 59 -1.81 -14.48 10.99
C SER A 59 -2.45 -13.13 11.33
N TRP A 60 -2.12 -12.56 12.49
CA TRP A 60 -2.75 -11.35 13.02
C TRP A 60 -1.90 -10.11 12.70
N LEU A 61 -2.53 -9.03 12.25
CA LEU A 61 -1.87 -7.72 12.27
C LEU A 61 -1.82 -7.19 13.70
N LYS A 62 -0.66 -6.61 14.05
CA LYS A 62 -0.41 -5.87 15.28
C LYS A 62 0.32 -4.58 14.93
N GLU A 63 0.13 -3.56 15.76
CA GLU A 63 0.91 -2.34 15.69
C GLU A 63 2.42 -2.65 15.68
N GLY A 64 3.18 -1.88 14.89
CA GLY A 64 4.62 -2.02 14.70
C GLY A 64 5.03 -3.15 13.75
N MET A 65 4.09 -3.93 13.21
CA MET A 65 4.40 -4.91 12.17
C MET A 65 4.64 -4.23 10.82
N THR A 66 5.56 -4.77 10.05
CA THR A 66 5.83 -4.31 8.68
C THR A 66 5.29 -5.32 7.66
N VAL A 67 4.40 -4.87 6.79
CA VAL A 67 3.77 -5.70 5.75
C VAL A 67 3.81 -4.99 4.40
N THR A 68 3.73 -5.76 3.32
CA THR A 68 3.55 -5.20 1.98
C THR A 68 2.08 -5.25 1.59
N ILE A 69 1.65 -4.29 0.77
CA ILE A 69 0.41 -4.34 0.00
C ILE A 69 0.82 -4.21 -1.47
N ASN A 70 0.51 -5.22 -2.27
CA ASN A 70 1.08 -5.41 -3.60
C ASN A 70 0.13 -6.01 -4.65
N PRO A 71 -1.13 -5.55 -4.78
CA PRO A 71 -2.01 -6.03 -5.84
C PRO A 71 -1.38 -5.85 -7.22
N GLY A 72 -1.75 -6.73 -8.14
CA GLY A 72 -1.30 -6.67 -9.52
C GLY A 72 -2.33 -7.23 -10.47
N TYR A 73 -2.04 -7.12 -11.77
CA TYR A 73 -2.80 -7.78 -12.82
C TYR A 73 -1.85 -8.07 -13.98
N TYR A 74 -1.98 -9.25 -14.59
CA TYR A 74 -1.10 -9.70 -15.66
C TYR A 74 -1.94 -10.14 -16.84
N ASN A 75 -1.83 -9.39 -17.94
CA ASN A 75 -2.47 -9.70 -19.21
C ASN A 75 -1.51 -10.59 -20.02
N GLU A 76 -1.78 -11.89 -20.02
CA GLU A 76 -0.88 -12.90 -20.55
C GLU A 76 -0.43 -12.61 -21.99
N GLY A 77 0.88 -12.74 -22.22
CA GLY A 77 1.50 -12.45 -23.52
C GLY A 77 1.53 -10.96 -23.90
N LYS A 78 1.09 -10.03 -23.04
CA LYS A 78 1.02 -8.60 -23.35
C LYS A 78 1.80 -7.75 -22.36
N TRP A 79 1.32 -7.62 -21.13
CA TRP A 79 1.90 -6.72 -20.12
C TRP A 79 1.46 -7.12 -18.71
N GLY A 80 2.11 -6.55 -17.70
CA GLY A 80 1.74 -6.74 -16.30
C GLY A 80 1.93 -5.47 -15.49
N ILE A 81 1.08 -5.28 -14.49
CA ILE A 81 1.09 -4.15 -13.57
C ILE A 81 1.11 -4.70 -12.14
N ARG A 82 1.97 -4.13 -11.29
CA ARG A 82 1.95 -4.36 -9.85
C ARG A 82 2.40 -3.11 -9.13
N ILE A 83 1.58 -2.61 -8.21
CA ILE A 83 1.90 -1.46 -7.38
C ILE A 83 2.15 -2.00 -5.98
N LYS A 84 3.40 -1.89 -5.50
CA LYS A 84 3.83 -2.47 -4.22
C LYS A 84 4.46 -1.41 -3.34
N ASN A 85 3.90 -1.25 -2.15
CA ASN A 85 4.53 -0.53 -1.05
C ASN A 85 4.69 -1.46 0.15
N THR A 86 5.70 -1.17 0.96
CA THR A 86 5.82 -1.65 2.34
C THR A 86 5.19 -0.62 3.27
N TYR A 87 4.45 -1.09 4.26
CA TYR A 87 3.73 -0.31 5.25
C TYR A 87 4.06 -0.79 6.65
N GLU A 88 4.10 0.13 7.60
CA GLU A 88 4.00 -0.14 9.02
C GLU A 88 2.52 -0.17 9.41
N VAL A 89 2.15 -1.11 10.27
CA VAL A 89 0.84 -1.17 10.90
C VAL A 89 0.85 -0.22 12.10
N ALA A 90 -0.02 0.78 12.09
CA ALA A 90 -0.11 1.80 13.12
C ALA A 90 -1.50 1.88 13.74
N ASN A 91 -1.61 2.44 14.93
CA ASN A 91 -2.91 2.76 15.52
C ASN A 91 -3.61 3.89 14.74
N GLU A 92 -4.91 3.74 14.55
CA GLU A 92 -5.74 4.68 13.82
C GLU A 92 -6.77 5.32 14.75
N THR A 93 -6.77 6.66 14.80
CA THR A 93 -7.80 7.41 15.54
C THR A 93 -9.13 7.36 14.77
N VAL A 94 -10.17 6.85 15.42
CA VAL A 94 -11.53 6.75 14.88
C VAL A 94 -12.53 7.48 15.77
N PRO A 95 -13.63 8.04 15.20
CA PRO A 95 -14.64 8.78 15.97
C PRO A 95 -15.27 7.99 17.12
N SER A 96 -15.33 6.66 17.00
CA SER A 96 -15.87 5.80 18.05
C SER A 96 -14.95 5.63 19.27
N GLY A 97 -13.69 6.06 19.19
CA GLY A 97 -12.68 5.83 20.24
C GLY A 97 -12.24 4.37 20.39
N GLU A 98 -12.76 3.47 19.56
CA GLU A 98 -12.39 2.06 19.55
C GLU A 98 -10.99 1.84 18.98
N HIS A 99 -10.35 0.75 19.36
CA HIS A 99 -9.03 0.41 18.85
C HIS A 99 -9.10 -0.06 17.39
N PHE A 100 -8.58 0.76 16.49
CA PHE A 100 -8.47 0.47 15.07
C PHE A 100 -7.01 0.50 14.61
N LEU A 101 -6.68 -0.35 13.63
CA LEU A 101 -5.39 -0.33 12.96
C LEU A 101 -5.52 0.32 11.57
N GLY A 102 -4.48 1.03 11.18
CA GLY A 102 -4.24 1.62 9.87
C GLY A 102 -2.86 1.25 9.33
N PHE A 103 -2.48 1.86 8.21
CA PHE A 103 -1.22 1.60 7.52
C PHE A 103 -0.50 2.90 7.19
N GLU A 104 0.76 3.01 7.58
CA GLU A 104 1.64 4.11 7.20
C GLU A 104 2.70 3.62 6.21
N ALA A 105 2.81 4.26 5.05
CA ALA A 105 3.74 3.81 4.02
C ALA A 105 5.20 4.00 4.48
N LEU A 106 6.02 2.96 4.40
CA LEU A 106 7.47 3.05 4.54
C LEU A 106 8.14 3.28 3.18
N THR A 107 7.56 2.73 2.13
CA THR A 107 7.99 3.01 0.76
C THR A 107 7.50 4.41 0.34
N LEU A 108 8.44 5.30 0.02
CA LEU A 108 8.17 6.65 -0.44
C LEU A 108 8.73 6.85 -1.86
N VAL A 109 7.95 6.43 -2.85
CA VAL A 109 8.29 6.56 -4.28
C VAL A 109 7.03 6.99 -5.03
N PRO A 110 7.08 8.00 -5.92
CA PRO A 110 5.89 8.44 -6.64
C PRO A 110 5.29 7.30 -7.47
N ILE A 111 3.97 7.16 -7.40
CA ILE A 111 3.17 6.35 -8.33
C ILE A 111 2.92 7.17 -9.59
N GLN A 112 3.21 6.62 -10.77
CA GLN A 112 3.04 7.30 -12.05
C GLN A 112 1.55 7.56 -12.36
N THR A 113 1.17 8.83 -12.47
CA THR A 113 -0.22 9.27 -12.62
C THR A 113 -0.76 9.18 -14.05
N ASN A 114 0.11 9.19 -15.07
CA ASN A 114 -0.30 9.08 -16.48
C ASN A 114 -1.02 7.77 -16.84
N LEU A 115 -0.92 6.74 -15.98
CA LEU A 115 -1.59 5.45 -16.16
C LEU A 115 -2.86 5.31 -15.32
N ILE A 116 -3.27 6.36 -14.62
CA ILE A 116 -4.44 6.38 -13.76
C ILE A 116 -5.60 7.02 -14.51
N ASP A 117 -6.70 6.27 -14.67
CA ASP A 117 -7.98 6.87 -15.05
C ASP A 117 -8.61 7.52 -13.82
N LYS A 118 -8.49 8.86 -13.72
CA LYS A 118 -9.03 9.63 -12.59
C LYS A 118 -10.54 9.44 -12.43
N THR A 119 -11.28 9.19 -13.51
CA THR A 119 -12.74 9.03 -13.45
C THR A 119 -13.18 7.73 -12.77
N ALA A 120 -12.26 6.75 -12.67
CA ALA A 120 -12.48 5.51 -11.94
C ALA A 120 -12.14 5.62 -10.45
N LEU A 121 -11.57 6.74 -9.99
CA LEU A 121 -11.22 6.96 -8.58
C LEU A 121 -12.30 7.73 -7.85
N THR A 122 -12.48 7.38 -6.58
CA THR A 122 -13.24 8.18 -5.63
C THR A 122 -12.42 9.38 -5.15
N ASP A 123 -13.09 10.43 -4.66
CA ASP A 123 -12.42 11.60 -4.07
C ASP A 123 -11.46 11.21 -2.94
N LYS A 124 -11.79 10.16 -2.16
CA LYS A 124 -10.94 9.66 -1.08
C LYS A 124 -9.67 8.98 -1.58
N GLU A 125 -9.70 8.35 -2.76
CA GLU A 125 -8.53 7.72 -3.37
C GLU A 125 -7.62 8.76 -4.02
N VAL A 126 -8.20 9.78 -4.66
CA VAL A 126 -7.47 10.95 -5.15
C VAL A 126 -6.75 11.65 -4.00
N GLU A 127 -7.49 11.94 -2.91
CA GLU A 127 -6.92 12.57 -1.72
C GLU A 127 -5.81 11.73 -1.09
N TRP A 128 -5.99 10.40 -1.03
CA TRP A 128 -4.96 9.50 -0.52
C TRP A 128 -3.69 9.54 -1.37
N LEU A 129 -3.82 9.55 -2.71
CA LEU A 129 -2.67 9.58 -3.61
C LEU A 129 -1.93 10.92 -3.52
N ASN A 130 -2.66 12.04 -3.49
CA ASN A 130 -2.08 13.37 -3.35
C ASN A 130 -1.36 13.52 -1.99
N THR A 131 -2.00 13.10 -0.90
CA THR A 131 -1.37 13.08 0.45
C THR A 131 -0.12 12.20 0.48
N TYR A 132 -0.15 11.04 -0.20
CA TYR A 132 1.01 10.17 -0.31
C TYR A 132 2.15 10.86 -1.08
N HIS A 133 1.86 11.50 -2.21
CA HIS A 133 2.84 12.24 -3.02
C HIS A 133 3.42 13.45 -2.27
N ASP A 134 2.62 14.15 -1.48
CA ASP A 134 3.08 15.24 -0.61
C ASP A 134 4.11 14.72 0.40
N ARG A 135 3.82 13.59 1.07
CA ARG A 135 4.76 12.96 2.01
C ARG A 135 6.02 12.46 1.32
N VAL A 136 5.91 11.93 0.10
CA VAL A 136 7.08 11.56 -0.71
C VAL A 136 7.94 12.79 -0.99
N LEU A 137 7.34 13.90 -1.43
CA LEU A 137 8.07 15.12 -1.75
C LEU A 137 8.71 15.75 -0.51
N ASP A 138 8.02 15.78 0.62
CA ASP A 138 8.55 16.31 1.87
C ASP A 138 9.77 15.50 2.36
N VAL A 139 9.59 14.19 2.56
CA VAL A 139 10.61 13.34 3.14
C VAL A 139 11.76 13.08 2.16
N VAL A 140 11.46 12.57 0.96
CA VAL A 140 12.49 12.22 -0.02
C VAL A 140 13.08 13.46 -0.65
N GLY A 141 12.26 14.47 -0.95
CA GLY A 141 12.74 15.74 -1.50
C GLY A 141 13.66 16.47 -0.52
N GLY A 142 13.35 16.48 0.78
CA GLY A 142 14.24 17.02 1.81
C GLY A 142 15.61 16.33 1.83
N ARG A 143 15.64 14.99 1.70
CA ARG A 143 16.91 14.23 1.60
C ARG A 143 17.68 14.51 0.32
N LEU A 144 17.00 14.62 -0.82
CA LEU A 144 17.62 14.97 -2.11
C LEU A 144 18.22 16.37 -2.06
N GLN A 145 17.54 17.33 -1.43
CA GLN A 145 18.05 18.68 -1.24
C GLN A 145 19.32 18.69 -0.39
N GLN A 146 19.31 17.99 0.76
CA GLN A 146 20.50 17.85 1.63
C GLN A 146 21.68 17.21 0.89
N ALA A 147 21.42 16.27 -0.01
CA ALA A 147 22.43 15.61 -0.83
C ALA A 147 22.80 16.37 -2.12
N ASN A 148 22.31 17.60 -2.31
CA ASN A 148 22.50 18.43 -3.51
C ASN A 148 22.11 17.74 -4.84
N LYS A 149 21.06 16.91 -4.79
CA LYS A 149 20.49 16.17 -5.94
C LYS A 149 19.41 16.97 -6.64
N VAL A 150 19.82 18.09 -7.23
CA VAL A 150 18.90 19.10 -7.80
C VAL A 150 18.05 18.52 -8.94
N LYS A 151 18.64 17.72 -9.85
CA LYS A 151 17.91 17.16 -11.00
C LYS A 151 16.82 16.19 -10.56
N GLU A 152 17.14 15.34 -9.59
CA GLU A 152 16.24 14.34 -9.03
C GLU A 152 15.12 15.01 -8.22
N LEU A 153 15.42 16.07 -7.48
CA LEU A 153 14.42 16.86 -6.76
C LEU A 153 13.42 17.50 -7.71
N GLU A 154 13.89 18.10 -8.82
CA GLU A 154 13.01 18.68 -9.83
C GLU A 154 12.17 17.62 -10.57
N TRP A 155 12.72 16.43 -10.78
CA TRP A 155 11.95 15.29 -11.28
C TRP A 155 10.87 14.87 -10.26
N LEU A 156 11.23 14.76 -8.98
CA LEU A 156 10.33 14.32 -7.90
C LEU A 156 9.13 15.27 -7.77
N LYS A 157 9.37 16.59 -7.77
CA LYS A 157 8.31 17.61 -7.76
C LYS A 157 7.29 17.40 -8.88
N LYS A 158 7.76 17.08 -10.08
CA LYS A 158 6.88 16.82 -11.24
C LYS A 158 6.09 15.53 -11.08
N GLN A 159 6.69 14.47 -10.54
CA GLN A 159 6.00 13.19 -10.37
C GLN A 159 5.03 13.17 -9.17
N CYS A 160 5.24 14.03 -8.18
CA CYS A 160 4.36 14.20 -7.03
C CYS A 160 3.27 15.28 -7.24
N ALA A 161 3.09 15.78 -8.47
CA ALA A 161 2.04 16.74 -8.74
C ALA A 161 0.65 16.12 -8.52
N HIS A 162 -0.23 16.86 -7.84
CA HIS A 162 -1.60 16.41 -7.57
C HIS A 162 -2.38 16.17 -8.86
N ILE A 163 -3.30 15.21 -8.83
CA ILE A 163 -4.14 14.84 -9.99
C ILE A 163 -5.57 15.31 -9.92
#